data_AF-A0A976SKJ9-F1
#
_entry.id   AF-A0A976SKJ9-F1
#
_cell.length_a   1.000
_cell.length_b   1.000
_cell.length_c   1.000
_cell.angle_alpha   90.00
_cell.angle_beta   90.00
_cell.angle_gamma   90.00
#
_symmetry.space_group_name_H-M   'P 1'
#
loop_
_entity.id
_entity.type
_entity.pdbx_description
1 polymer ?
#
loop_
_entity_poly.entity_id
_entity_poly.type
_entity_poly.pdbx_seq_one_letter_code
_entity_poly.pdbx_strand_id
1 'polypeptide(L)'
;MEQFDDPESCKITLLEDSRSKLRRLSDSVYIDATTDSEENNFRSDNDAVLKPTNRSTKTAKRVDTPYYFDRDELIIKTIENFYNYGILPVVKILKCELSCHHGRFIELMIKTSFDKERETSKQIFNCLPNLYTTMIIKQNEIIIGLDKIIQNIDEVELDNPFAALKTLHLIKFLINTGVLYETYLKMLPHVFYEYAIRNYHHLQEVLMEKGQMSQEVLDLIVYSSSYTEDIKEYLKELV
;
A
#
# COMPACT_ATOMS: atom_id res chain seq x y z
N MET A 1 10.83 -1.46 42.72
CA MET A 1 10.43 -0.11 42.26
C MET A 1 11.58 0.36 41.39
N GLU A 2 11.60 -0.11 40.15
CA GLU A 2 12.69 0.11 39.19
C GLU A 2 12.14 0.99 38.06
N GLN A 3 12.88 2.06 37.78
CA GLN A 3 12.60 3.06 36.76
C GLN A 3 12.72 2.42 35.37
N PHE A 4 11.70 2.62 34.54
CA PHE A 4 11.80 2.37 33.11
C PHE A 4 12.46 3.60 32.47
N ASP A 5 13.60 3.37 31.81
CA ASP A 5 14.26 4.36 30.97
C ASP A 5 13.44 4.61 29.69
N ASP A 6 13.37 5.89 29.32
CA ASP A 6 12.72 6.47 28.14
C ASP A 6 13.23 5.84 26.84
N PRO A 7 12.38 5.54 25.84
CA PRO A 7 12.85 5.14 24.53
C PRO A 7 13.39 6.36 23.77
N GLU A 8 14.70 6.37 23.51
CA GLU A 8 15.39 7.33 22.67
C GLU A 8 14.62 7.55 21.34
N SER A 9 14.11 8.77 21.17
CA SER A 9 13.57 9.24 19.91
C SER A 9 14.69 9.26 18.86
N CYS A 10 14.59 8.45 17.81
CA CYS A 10 15.35 8.63 16.57
C CYS A 10 14.91 9.95 15.90
N LYS A 11 15.48 11.07 16.34
CA LYS A 11 15.38 12.36 15.63
C LYS A 11 16.31 12.30 14.42
N ILE A 12 15.72 12.11 13.24
CA ILE A 12 16.43 12.34 11.98
C ILE A 12 16.52 13.86 11.79
N THR A 13 17.66 14.45 12.13
CA THR A 13 18.01 15.82 11.72
C THR A 13 18.32 15.83 10.23
N LEU A 14 17.42 16.43 9.43
CA LEU A 14 17.72 16.79 8.05
C LEU A 14 18.74 17.93 8.06
N LEU A 15 19.94 17.65 7.56
CA LEU A 15 20.93 18.67 7.22
C LEU A 15 20.32 19.61 6.17
N GLU A 16 20.13 20.87 6.55
CA GLU A 16 19.83 21.96 5.62
C GLU A 16 21.00 22.11 4.65
N ASP A 17 20.79 21.78 3.37
CA ASP A 17 21.74 22.15 2.33
C ASP A 17 21.20 23.34 1.53
N SER A 18 21.93 24.43 1.67
CA SER A 18 21.64 25.74 1.13
C SER A 18 22.24 25.87 -0.27
N ARG A 19 21.43 26.36 -1.23
CA ARG A 19 21.81 26.98 -2.53
C ARG A 19 22.33 25.96 -3.57
N SER A 20 21.67 25.77 -4.72
CA SER A 20 21.46 26.80 -5.75
C SER A 20 20.86 26.20 -7.04
N LYS A 21 20.17 27.04 -7.83
CA LYS A 21 19.60 26.85 -9.19
C LYS A 21 18.09 26.56 -9.29
N LEU A 22 17.30 27.49 -8.76
CA LEU A 22 15.99 27.84 -9.33
C LEU A 22 16.18 28.46 -10.72
N ARG A 23 15.75 27.77 -11.79
CA ARG A 23 15.25 28.44 -13.01
C ARG A 23 13.74 28.36 -12.99
N ARG A 24 13.11 29.48 -12.61
CA ARG A 24 11.70 29.75 -12.84
C ARG A 24 11.50 30.02 -14.34
N LEU A 25 10.57 29.33 -14.96
CA LEU A 25 9.84 29.83 -16.12
C LEU A 25 8.37 29.54 -15.87
N SER A 26 7.72 30.51 -15.23
CA SER A 26 6.28 30.66 -15.14
C SER A 26 5.99 32.06 -15.64
N ASP A 27 5.53 32.19 -16.89
CA ASP A 27 4.80 33.35 -17.34
C ASP A 27 3.55 32.85 -18.08
N SER A 28 2.45 32.98 -17.35
CA SER A 28 1.06 32.96 -17.78
C SER A 28 0.79 34.15 -18.73
N VAL A 29 0.11 34.00 -19.87
CA VAL A 29 -1.31 34.34 -20.17
C VAL A 29 -1.26 34.72 -21.68
N TYR A 30 -2.11 34.21 -22.57
CA TYR A 30 -3.32 34.91 -23.01
C TYR A 30 -4.34 33.93 -23.62
N ILE A 31 -5.55 34.03 -23.08
CA ILE A 31 -6.80 33.59 -23.70
C ILE A 31 -7.22 34.75 -24.60
N ASP A 32 -7.62 34.48 -25.84
CA ASP A 32 -8.49 35.41 -26.57
C ASP A 32 -9.81 34.71 -26.88
N ALA A 33 -10.86 35.28 -26.29
CA ALA A 33 -12.24 35.03 -26.61
C ALA A 33 -12.64 35.84 -27.85
N THR A 34 -13.55 35.24 -28.62
CA THR A 34 -14.45 35.83 -29.62
C THR A 34 -14.76 37.33 -29.48
N THR A 35 -14.79 38.07 -30.59
CA THR A 35 -16.01 38.74 -31.12
C THR A 35 -15.75 39.50 -32.45
N ASP A 36 -16.70 39.29 -33.36
CA ASP A 36 -17.24 40.10 -34.46
C ASP A 36 -16.54 41.37 -34.99
N SER A 37 -16.42 41.45 -36.33
CA SER A 37 -17.08 42.50 -37.14
C SER A 37 -16.91 42.25 -38.65
N GLU A 38 -18.03 41.88 -39.28
CA GLU A 38 -18.62 42.36 -40.54
C GLU A 38 -17.81 42.74 -41.81
N GLU A 39 -18.35 42.22 -42.93
CA GLU A 39 -18.53 42.82 -44.27
C GLU A 39 -17.62 42.43 -45.48
N ASN A 40 -18.22 41.53 -46.30
CA ASN A 40 -18.48 41.60 -47.74
C ASN A 40 -17.34 41.86 -48.76
N ASN A 41 -17.10 40.89 -49.66
CA ASN A 41 -17.61 40.96 -51.06
C ASN A 41 -17.19 39.79 -51.99
N PHE A 42 -18.20 39.31 -52.74
CA PHE A 42 -18.22 38.68 -54.08
C PHE A 42 -17.54 37.32 -54.39
N ARG A 43 -18.42 36.33 -54.60
CA ARG A 43 -18.56 35.39 -55.74
C ARG A 43 -17.29 34.96 -56.51
N SER A 44 -17.09 33.64 -56.64
CA SER A 44 -17.52 32.86 -57.83
C SER A 44 -16.82 31.50 -57.87
N ASP A 45 -17.58 30.50 -58.29
CA ASP A 45 -17.22 29.12 -58.56
C ASP A 45 -15.85 28.94 -59.23
N ASN A 46 -15.06 27.98 -58.74
CA ASN A 46 -14.26 27.07 -59.57
C ASN A 46 -13.70 25.90 -58.75
N ASP A 47 -13.80 24.74 -59.37
CA ASP A 47 -13.38 23.41 -58.93
C ASP A 47 -12.04 23.38 -58.19
N ALA A 48 -12.07 22.96 -56.92
CA ALA A 48 -10.88 22.55 -56.19
C ALA A 48 -11.16 21.22 -55.49
N VAL A 49 -10.73 20.16 -56.16
CA VAL A 49 -10.55 18.80 -55.64
C VAL A 49 -10.09 18.84 -54.18
N LEU A 50 -10.92 18.32 -53.26
CA LEU A 50 -10.55 18.08 -51.87
C LEU A 50 -9.37 17.09 -51.85
N LYS A 51 -8.14 17.60 -51.76
CA LYS A 51 -7.01 16.80 -51.32
C LYS A 51 -7.20 16.53 -49.83
N PRO A 52 -7.17 15.27 -49.37
CA PRO A 52 -7.21 14.98 -47.95
C PRO A 52 -5.96 15.60 -47.33
N THR A 53 -6.17 16.67 -46.56
CA THR A 53 -5.11 17.25 -45.75
C THR A 53 -4.83 16.24 -44.65
N ASN A 54 -3.63 15.65 -44.66
CA ASN A 54 -3.13 14.77 -43.60
C ASN A 54 -3.10 15.54 -42.27
N ARG A 55 -4.24 15.60 -41.59
CA ARG A 55 -4.25 15.79 -40.14
C ARG A 55 -3.68 14.50 -39.56
N SER A 56 -2.39 14.54 -39.27
CA SER A 56 -1.77 13.63 -38.32
C SER A 56 -2.56 13.77 -37.02
N THR A 57 -3.55 12.89 -36.85
CA THR A 57 -4.05 12.55 -35.55
C THR A 57 -2.86 11.92 -34.84
N LYS A 58 -2.16 12.72 -34.02
CA LYS A 58 -1.42 12.16 -32.89
C LYS A 58 -2.48 11.57 -31.97
N THR A 59 -2.99 10.40 -32.35
CA THR A 59 -3.48 9.44 -31.38
C THR A 59 -2.33 9.29 -30.40
N ALA A 60 -2.50 9.87 -29.21
CA ALA A 60 -1.70 9.47 -28.09
C ALA A 60 -1.94 7.97 -27.97
N LYS A 61 -1.02 7.18 -28.53
CA LYS A 61 -0.91 5.77 -28.19
C LYS A 61 -0.79 5.80 -26.68
N ARG A 62 -1.87 5.43 -25.98
CA ARG A 62 -1.71 4.90 -24.64
C ARG A 62 -0.70 3.80 -24.84
N VAL A 63 0.52 4.05 -24.37
CA VAL A 63 1.52 3.02 -24.27
C VAL A 63 0.93 2.10 -23.23
N ASP A 64 0.27 1.04 -23.69
CA ASP A 64 -0.01 -0.13 -22.87
C ASP A 64 1.35 -0.58 -22.37
N THR A 65 1.74 -0.16 -21.17
CA THR A 65 3.00 -0.58 -20.54
C THR A 65 2.87 -2.07 -20.26
N PRO A 66 3.54 -2.93 -21.04
CA PRO A 66 3.37 -4.36 -20.94
C PRO A 66 4.52 -4.89 -20.08
N TYR A 67 4.57 -4.59 -18.78
CA TYR A 67 5.73 -4.98 -17.95
C TYR A 67 5.36 -5.19 -16.49
N TYR A 68 4.42 -6.10 -16.23
CA TYR A 68 4.12 -6.57 -14.86
C TYR A 68 5.01 -7.73 -14.41
N PHE A 69 5.65 -8.46 -15.34
CA PHE A 69 6.35 -9.72 -14.99
C PHE A 69 7.82 -9.57 -14.58
N ASP A 70 8.47 -8.43 -14.81
CA ASP A 70 9.92 -8.25 -14.53
C ASP A 70 10.20 -7.33 -13.33
N ARG A 71 9.14 -6.86 -12.65
CA ARG A 71 9.26 -5.99 -11.47
C ARG A 71 9.13 -6.73 -10.15
N ASP A 72 8.53 -7.92 -10.14
CA ASP A 72 8.43 -8.75 -8.94
C ASP A 72 9.82 -9.19 -8.46
N GLU A 73 10.75 -9.53 -9.36
CA GLU A 73 12.14 -9.83 -8.98
C GLU A 73 12.82 -8.63 -8.30
N LEU A 74 12.65 -7.43 -8.85
CA LEU A 74 13.18 -6.21 -8.24
C LEU A 74 12.51 -5.92 -6.89
N ILE A 75 11.21 -6.15 -6.76
CA ILE A 75 10.47 -5.98 -5.49
C ILE A 75 10.99 -6.96 -4.45
N ILE A 76 11.11 -8.25 -4.79
CA ILE A 76 11.62 -9.29 -3.89
C ILE A 76 13.03 -8.94 -3.44
N LYS A 77 13.93 -8.58 -4.37
CA LYS A 77 15.28 -8.13 -4.06
C LYS A 77 15.29 -6.88 -3.18
N THR A 78 14.33 -5.98 -3.36
CA THR A 78 14.18 -4.78 -2.53
C THR A 78 13.74 -5.15 -1.11
N ILE A 79 12.83 -6.11 -0.95
CA ILE A 79 12.41 -6.65 0.35
C ILE A 79 13.59 -7.39 1.03
N GLU A 80 14.39 -8.15 0.30
CA GLU A 80 15.60 -8.78 0.84
C GLU A 80 16.62 -7.73 1.31
N ASN A 81 16.85 -6.69 0.52
CA ASN A 81 17.69 -5.57 0.92
C ASN A 81 17.14 -4.85 2.16
N PHE A 82 15.82 -4.77 2.32
CA PHE A 82 15.20 -4.24 3.52
C PHE A 82 15.61 -5.05 4.75
N TYR A 83 15.47 -6.37 4.71
CA TYR A 83 15.86 -7.23 5.84
C TYR A 83 17.35 -7.18 6.15
N ASN A 84 18.20 -7.11 5.13
CA ASN A 84 19.65 -7.16 5.30
C ASN A 84 20.27 -5.82 5.72
N TYR A 85 19.73 -4.71 5.23
CA TYR A 85 20.38 -3.39 5.31
C TYR A 85 19.45 -2.27 5.83
N GLY A 86 18.20 -2.61 6.18
CA GLY A 86 17.21 -1.68 6.69
C GLY A 86 16.60 -0.77 5.60
N ILE A 87 15.97 0.32 6.06
CA ILE A 87 15.09 1.13 5.23
C ILE A 87 15.81 2.06 4.24
N LEU A 88 17.00 2.56 4.61
CA LEU A 88 17.73 3.58 3.83
C LEU A 88 18.01 3.19 2.36
N PRO A 89 18.56 1.99 2.05
CA PRO A 89 18.80 1.61 0.66
C PRO A 89 17.52 1.38 -0.14
N VAL A 90 16.41 1.06 0.55
CA VAL A 90 15.12 0.75 -0.05
C VAL A 90 14.38 2.01 -0.48
N VAL A 91 14.52 3.12 0.27
CA VAL A 91 13.84 4.40 -0.02
C VAL A 91 14.09 4.87 -1.45
N LYS A 92 15.35 4.80 -1.91
CA LYS A 92 15.71 5.25 -3.26
C LYS A 92 15.03 4.41 -4.33
N ILE A 93 15.03 3.08 -4.15
CA ILE A 93 14.41 2.14 -5.09
C ILE A 93 12.90 2.35 -5.14
N LEU A 94 12.25 2.51 -3.97
CA LEU A 94 10.82 2.80 -3.88
C LEU A 94 10.44 4.12 -4.55
N LYS A 95 11.23 5.18 -4.38
CA LYS A 95 10.93 6.50 -4.98
C LYS A 95 11.19 6.55 -6.49
N CYS A 96 12.21 5.86 -6.98
CA CYS A 96 12.67 6.00 -8.36
C CYS A 96 12.19 4.84 -9.25
N GLU A 97 12.44 3.61 -8.83
CA GLU A 97 12.32 2.43 -9.69
C GLU A 97 10.97 1.72 -9.52
N LEU A 98 10.37 1.81 -8.33
CA LEU A 98 9.10 1.17 -7.96
C LEU A 98 7.99 2.18 -7.65
N SER A 99 8.08 3.42 -8.16
CA SER A 99 7.18 4.54 -7.81
C SER A 99 5.69 4.30 -8.08
N CYS A 100 5.34 3.37 -8.97
CA CYS A 100 3.97 2.96 -9.28
C CYS A 100 3.63 1.53 -8.84
N HIS A 101 4.53 0.89 -8.07
CA HIS A 101 4.40 -0.50 -7.65
C HIS A 101 4.37 -0.65 -6.11
N HIS A 102 4.06 0.42 -5.37
CA HIS A 102 4.06 0.40 -3.91
C HIS A 102 3.02 -0.57 -3.36
N GLY A 103 1.80 -0.62 -3.92
CA GLY A 103 0.80 -1.61 -3.52
C GLY A 103 1.29 -3.06 -3.66
N ARG A 104 1.94 -3.41 -4.79
CA ARG A 104 2.52 -4.74 -5.01
C ARG A 104 3.71 -5.02 -4.09
N PHE A 105 4.55 -4.01 -3.85
CA PHE A 105 5.64 -4.09 -2.87
C PHE A 105 5.10 -4.41 -1.48
N ILE A 106 4.04 -3.74 -1.04
CA ILE A 106 3.42 -3.95 0.28
C ILE A 106 2.80 -5.34 0.37
N GLU A 107 2.09 -5.79 -0.66
CA GLU A 107 1.53 -7.14 -0.72
C GLU A 107 2.61 -8.21 -0.52
N LEU A 108 3.69 -8.15 -1.31
CA LEU A 108 4.79 -9.11 -1.24
C LEU A 108 5.58 -8.99 0.06
N MET A 109 5.75 -7.77 0.57
CA MET A 109 6.42 -7.53 1.85
C MET A 109 5.65 -8.17 3.00
N ILE A 110 4.32 -8.03 3.05
CA ILE A 110 3.51 -8.67 4.09
C ILE A 110 3.50 -10.20 3.92
N LYS A 111 3.31 -10.72 2.70
CA LYS A 111 3.34 -12.17 2.45
C LYS A 111 4.66 -12.80 2.90
N THR A 112 5.79 -12.23 2.48
CA THR A 112 7.12 -12.72 2.88
C THR A 112 7.37 -12.58 4.38
N SER A 113 6.71 -11.64 5.07
CA SER A 113 6.83 -11.49 6.53
C SER A 113 6.18 -12.64 7.30
N PHE A 114 5.22 -13.36 6.71
CA PHE A 114 4.55 -14.47 7.37
C PHE A 114 5.45 -15.71 7.48
N ASP A 115 6.37 -15.87 6.53
CA ASP A 115 7.37 -16.95 6.49
C ASP A 115 8.60 -16.69 7.37
N LYS A 116 8.77 -15.47 7.91
CA LYS A 116 9.93 -15.11 8.72
C LYS A 116 9.70 -15.37 10.21
N GLU A 117 10.81 -15.55 10.92
CA GLU A 117 10.82 -15.55 12.37
C GLU A 117 10.23 -14.26 12.94
N ARG A 118 9.57 -14.38 14.10
CA ARG A 118 8.83 -13.30 14.78
C ARG A 118 9.55 -11.95 14.79
N GLU A 119 10.83 -11.93 15.17
CA GLU A 119 11.58 -10.68 15.33
C GLU A 119 11.85 -10.00 13.99
N THR A 120 12.07 -10.80 12.95
CA THR A 120 12.23 -10.33 11.57
C THR A 120 10.89 -9.89 10.98
N SER A 121 9.80 -10.58 11.27
CA SER A 121 8.45 -10.20 10.86
C SER A 121 8.03 -8.84 11.46
N LYS A 122 8.33 -8.61 12.75
CA LYS A 122 8.10 -7.31 13.42
C LYS A 122 8.81 -6.14 12.73
N GLN A 123 9.99 -6.37 12.15
CA GLN A 123 10.71 -5.29 11.43
C GLN A 123 9.87 -4.74 10.28
N ILE A 124 9.13 -5.59 9.56
CA ILE A 124 8.23 -5.16 8.49
C ILE A 124 7.04 -4.41 9.04
N PHE A 125 6.41 -4.92 10.09
CA PHE A 125 5.24 -4.27 10.67
C PHE A 125 5.61 -2.86 11.15
N ASN A 126 6.75 -2.71 11.83
CA ASN A 126 7.27 -1.42 12.26
C ASN A 126 7.74 -0.52 11.11
N CYS A 127 8.05 -1.08 9.94
CA CYS A 127 8.52 -0.33 8.77
C CYS A 127 7.39 0.42 8.05
N LEU A 128 6.21 -0.20 7.93
CA LEU A 128 5.08 0.39 7.20
C LEU A 128 4.67 1.79 7.72
N PRO A 129 4.54 2.04 9.04
CA PRO A 129 4.30 3.38 9.57
C PRO A 129 5.41 4.37 9.24
N ASN A 130 6.67 3.93 9.22
CA ASN A 130 7.81 4.78 8.87
C ASN A 130 7.79 5.18 7.39
N LEU A 131 7.49 4.23 6.49
CA LEU A 131 7.33 4.48 5.06
C LEU A 131 6.17 5.42 4.76
N TYR A 132 5.08 5.31 5.52
CA TYR A 132 3.94 6.22 5.44
C TYR A 132 4.29 7.63 5.94
N THR A 133 4.86 7.74 7.14
CA THR A 133 5.20 9.04 7.76
C THR A 133 6.23 9.82 6.94
N THR A 134 7.15 9.12 6.28
CA THR A 134 8.14 9.72 5.37
C THR A 134 7.59 10.05 3.97
N MET A 135 6.28 9.85 3.75
CA MET A 135 5.58 10.10 2.49
C MET A 135 6.18 9.35 1.28
N ILE A 136 6.87 8.24 1.52
CA ILE A 136 7.38 7.37 0.46
C ILE A 136 6.22 6.58 -0.13
N ILE A 137 5.36 6.08 0.76
CA ILE A 137 4.17 5.30 0.43
C ILE A 137 2.94 6.07 0.92
N LYS A 138 1.88 6.06 0.12
CA LYS A 138 0.59 6.67 0.48
C LYS A 138 -0.31 5.64 1.15
N GLN A 139 -1.24 6.11 1.97
CA GLN A 139 -2.26 5.25 2.61
C GLN A 139 -3.01 4.36 1.59
N ASN A 140 -3.38 4.92 0.43
CA ASN A 140 -4.05 4.17 -0.64
C ASN A 140 -3.22 2.98 -1.16
N GLU A 141 -1.90 3.12 -1.24
CA GLU A 141 -1.02 2.02 -1.67
C GLU A 141 -0.99 0.90 -0.63
N ILE A 142 -1.00 1.25 0.66
CA ILE A 142 -1.10 0.29 1.77
C ILE A 142 -2.43 -0.47 1.70
N ILE A 143 -3.54 0.25 1.48
CA ILE A 143 -4.86 -0.34 1.31
C ILE A 143 -4.87 -1.29 0.10
N ILE A 144 -4.32 -0.89 -1.04
CA ILE A 144 -4.23 -1.77 -2.23
C ILE A 144 -3.48 -3.07 -1.90
N GLY A 145 -2.35 -2.99 -1.20
CA GLY A 145 -1.57 -4.16 -0.81
C GLY A 145 -2.33 -5.08 0.16
N LEU A 146 -3.00 -4.51 1.16
CA LEU A 146 -3.83 -5.24 2.11
C LEU A 146 -5.03 -5.90 1.44
N ASP A 147 -5.77 -5.15 0.60
CA ASP A 147 -6.93 -5.65 -0.12
C ASP A 147 -6.57 -6.85 -1.00
N LYS A 148 -5.37 -6.86 -1.60
CA LYS A 148 -4.88 -8.00 -2.38
C LYS A 148 -4.62 -9.24 -1.53
N ILE A 149 -4.18 -9.08 -0.29
CA ILE A 149 -4.01 -10.21 0.64
C ILE A 149 -5.38 -10.72 1.09
N ILE A 150 -6.28 -9.80 1.47
CA ILE A 150 -7.63 -10.11 1.93
C ILE A 150 -8.43 -10.83 0.84
N GLN A 151 -8.34 -10.37 -0.41
CA GLN A 151 -9.05 -10.96 -1.56
C GLN A 151 -8.59 -12.40 -1.87
N ASN A 152 -7.34 -12.73 -1.60
CA ASN A 152 -6.75 -14.04 -1.88
C ASN A 152 -6.34 -14.76 -0.59
N ILE A 153 -7.07 -14.51 0.51
CA ILE A 153 -6.67 -14.99 1.84
C ILE A 153 -6.67 -16.51 1.93
N ASP A 154 -7.52 -17.16 1.14
CA ASP A 154 -7.62 -18.60 0.99
C ASP A 154 -6.33 -19.20 0.41
N GLU A 155 -5.80 -18.61 -0.66
CA GLU A 155 -4.52 -19.01 -1.24
C GLU A 155 -3.36 -18.74 -0.28
N VAL A 156 -3.34 -17.56 0.37
CA VAL A 156 -2.28 -17.21 1.32
C VAL A 156 -2.27 -18.16 2.51
N GLU A 157 -3.43 -18.64 2.97
CA GLU A 157 -3.50 -19.61 4.08
C GLU A 157 -2.98 -21.01 3.73
N LEU A 158 -2.97 -21.40 2.45
CA LEU A 158 -2.38 -22.67 2.03
C LEU A 158 -0.87 -22.71 2.33
N ASP A 159 -0.20 -21.59 2.11
CA ASP A 159 1.24 -21.45 2.35
C ASP A 159 1.53 -21.05 3.81
N ASN A 160 0.66 -20.22 4.39
CA ASN A 160 0.86 -19.58 5.69
C ASN A 160 -0.33 -19.81 6.62
N PRO A 161 -0.29 -20.82 7.52
CA PRO A 161 -1.37 -21.04 8.45
C PRO A 161 -1.56 -19.80 9.33
N PHE A 162 -2.82 -19.48 9.63
CA PHE A 162 -3.21 -18.30 10.39
C PHE A 162 -2.95 -16.94 9.71
N ALA A 163 -2.72 -16.92 8.40
CA ALA A 163 -2.51 -15.67 7.65
C ALA A 163 -3.63 -14.64 7.86
N ALA A 164 -4.90 -15.06 7.98
CA ALA A 164 -6.00 -14.12 8.25
C ALA A 164 -5.84 -13.42 9.60
N LEU A 165 -5.41 -14.14 10.66
CA LEU A 165 -5.17 -13.54 11.96
C LEU A 165 -3.94 -12.63 11.96
N LYS A 166 -2.85 -13.04 11.31
CA LYS A 166 -1.64 -12.20 11.16
C LYS A 166 -1.96 -10.91 10.41
N THR A 167 -2.74 -11.00 9.34
CA THR A 167 -3.21 -9.84 8.56
C THR A 167 -4.10 -8.93 9.40
N LEU A 168 -5.05 -9.48 10.14
CA LEU A 168 -5.92 -8.71 11.03
C LEU A 168 -5.13 -7.99 12.14
N HIS A 169 -4.12 -8.64 12.70
CA HIS A 169 -3.21 -8.03 13.67
C HIS A 169 -2.45 -6.84 13.06
N LEU A 170 -1.91 -7.01 11.85
CA LEU A 170 -1.24 -5.94 11.13
C LEU A 170 -2.19 -4.75 10.86
N ILE A 171 -3.41 -5.00 10.38
CA ILE A 171 -4.39 -3.94 10.11
C ILE A 171 -4.63 -3.09 11.35
N LYS A 172 -4.80 -3.73 12.51
CA LYS A 172 -5.01 -3.01 13.76
C LYS A 172 -3.78 -2.27 14.25
N PHE A 173 -2.61 -2.85 14.11
CA PHE A 173 -1.37 -2.14 14.37
C PHE A 173 -1.27 -0.86 13.50
N LEU A 174 -1.65 -0.94 12.24
CA LEU A 174 -1.69 0.22 11.33
C LEU A 174 -2.76 1.25 11.72
N ILE A 175 -3.89 0.83 12.27
CA ILE A 175 -4.91 1.74 12.83
C ILE A 175 -4.36 2.45 14.07
N ASN A 176 -3.78 1.71 15.02
CA ASN A 176 -3.23 2.25 16.26
C ASN A 176 -2.06 3.21 16.03
N THR A 177 -1.32 3.02 14.94
CA THR A 177 -0.24 3.92 14.52
C THR A 177 -0.72 5.10 13.65
N GLY A 178 -2.03 5.23 13.42
CA GLY A 178 -2.63 6.32 12.64
C GLY A 178 -2.39 6.22 11.13
N VAL A 179 -1.92 5.07 10.65
CA VAL A 179 -1.70 4.82 9.21
C VAL A 179 -3.01 4.50 8.51
N LEU A 180 -3.94 3.79 9.16
CA LEU A 180 -5.27 3.45 8.66
C LEU A 180 -6.36 4.06 9.55
N TYR A 181 -7.53 4.30 8.96
CA TYR A 181 -8.71 4.72 9.72
C TYR A 181 -9.43 3.52 10.33
N GLU A 182 -10.05 3.70 11.50
CA GLU A 182 -10.86 2.65 12.15
C GLU A 182 -11.99 2.12 11.26
N THR A 183 -12.53 2.94 10.37
CA THR A 183 -13.57 2.55 9.40
C THR A 183 -13.10 1.46 8.46
N TYR A 184 -11.80 1.29 8.24
CA TYR A 184 -11.26 0.25 7.36
C TYR A 184 -11.60 -1.16 7.85
N LEU A 185 -11.59 -1.40 9.17
CA LEU A 185 -12.02 -2.69 9.73
C LEU A 185 -13.45 -3.00 9.31
N LYS A 186 -14.36 -2.03 9.45
CA LYS A 186 -15.78 -2.21 9.09
C LYS A 186 -15.97 -2.51 7.58
N MET A 187 -15.04 -2.10 6.74
CA MET A 187 -15.12 -2.34 5.29
C MET A 187 -14.58 -3.72 4.87
N LEU A 188 -14.02 -4.51 5.79
CA LEU A 188 -13.47 -5.82 5.46
C LEU A 188 -14.59 -6.81 5.03
N PRO A 189 -14.34 -7.65 4.01
CA PRO A 189 -15.31 -8.65 3.58
C PRO A 189 -15.67 -9.64 4.68
N HIS A 190 -16.95 -10.02 4.77
CA HIS A 190 -17.43 -11.04 5.72
C HIS A 190 -16.61 -12.34 5.66
N VAL A 191 -16.31 -12.81 4.45
CA VAL A 191 -15.51 -14.01 4.20
C VAL A 191 -14.17 -13.94 4.93
N PHE A 192 -13.49 -12.78 4.92
CA PHE A 192 -12.21 -12.65 5.63
C PHE A 192 -12.35 -12.85 7.15
N TYR A 193 -13.45 -12.37 7.75
CA TYR A 193 -13.73 -12.59 9.17
C TYR A 193 -13.99 -14.06 9.50
N GLU A 194 -14.65 -14.81 8.63
CA GLU A 194 -14.84 -16.25 8.82
C GLU A 194 -13.51 -16.99 8.91
N TYR A 195 -12.55 -16.66 8.03
CA TYR A 195 -11.19 -17.20 8.08
C TYR A 195 -10.48 -16.84 9.40
N ALA A 196 -10.54 -15.57 9.81
CA ALA A 196 -9.94 -15.11 11.06
C ALA A 196 -10.55 -15.82 12.30
N ILE A 197 -11.87 -16.00 12.35
CA ILE A 197 -12.57 -16.69 13.45
C ILE A 197 -12.24 -18.17 13.47
N ARG A 198 -12.22 -18.83 12.31
CA ARG A 198 -11.84 -20.25 12.20
C ARG A 198 -10.43 -20.47 12.73
N ASN A 199 -9.49 -19.62 12.33
CA ASN A 199 -8.12 -19.64 12.81
C ASN A 199 -8.05 -19.45 14.32
N TYR A 200 -8.85 -18.54 14.87
CA TYR A 200 -8.89 -18.30 16.31
C TYR A 200 -9.35 -19.55 17.08
N HIS A 201 -10.46 -20.16 16.66
CA HIS A 201 -10.95 -21.39 17.28
C HIS A 201 -9.94 -22.52 17.20
N HIS A 202 -9.31 -22.70 16.04
CA HIS A 202 -8.26 -23.71 15.89
C HIS A 202 -7.09 -23.46 16.86
N LEU A 203 -6.65 -22.21 17.02
CA LEU A 203 -5.61 -21.87 17.99
C LEU A 203 -6.01 -22.13 19.44
N GLN A 204 -7.27 -21.83 19.81
CA GLN A 204 -7.79 -22.14 21.14
C GLN A 204 -7.80 -23.65 21.42
N GLU A 205 -8.23 -24.46 20.46
CA GLU A 205 -8.22 -25.93 20.59
C GLU A 205 -6.80 -26.44 20.82
N VAL A 206 -5.83 -26.01 20.00
CA VAL A 206 -4.44 -26.43 20.15
C VAL A 206 -3.85 -25.98 21.50
N LEU A 207 -4.21 -24.80 22.00
CA LEU A 207 -3.81 -24.32 23.33
C LEU A 207 -4.34 -25.23 24.45
N MET A 208 -5.62 -25.58 24.37
CA MET A 208 -6.30 -26.43 25.35
C MET A 208 -5.76 -27.87 25.34
N GLU A 209 -5.37 -28.39 24.18
CA GLU A 209 -4.86 -29.75 24.03
C GLU A 209 -3.39 -29.91 24.42
N LYS A 210 -2.53 -28.95 24.04
CA LYS A 210 -1.07 -29.12 24.14
C LYS A 210 -0.42 -28.40 25.31
N GLY A 211 -1.09 -27.44 25.95
CA GLY A 211 -0.59 -26.71 27.13
C GLY A 211 0.70 -25.91 26.93
N GLN A 212 1.36 -26.01 25.78
CA GLN A 212 2.56 -25.29 25.37
C GLN A 212 2.36 -24.80 23.94
N MET A 213 2.42 -23.48 23.76
CA MET A 213 2.41 -22.84 22.45
C MET A 213 3.62 -21.91 22.33
N SER A 214 4.05 -21.64 21.10
CA SER A 214 5.03 -20.59 20.87
C SER A 214 4.46 -19.23 21.31
N GLN A 215 5.34 -18.33 21.75
CA GLN A 215 4.93 -17.00 22.21
C GLN A 215 4.17 -16.21 21.11
N GLU A 216 4.52 -16.42 19.84
CA GLU A 216 3.81 -15.83 18.71
C GLU A 216 2.34 -16.22 18.66
N VAL A 217 2.04 -17.49 18.94
CA VAL A 217 0.67 -18.00 18.94
C VAL A 217 -0.10 -17.52 20.17
N LEU A 218 0.56 -17.45 21.34
CA LEU A 218 -0.04 -16.86 22.53
C LEU A 218 -0.39 -15.38 22.30
N ASP A 219 0.50 -14.61 21.67
CA ASP A 219 0.23 -13.23 21.33
C ASP A 219 -0.94 -13.12 20.35
N LEU A 220 -0.99 -13.99 19.33
CA LEU A 220 -2.11 -14.05 18.40
C LEU A 220 -3.43 -14.34 19.15
N ILE A 221 -3.46 -15.27 20.11
CA ILE A 221 -4.64 -15.62 20.91
C ILE A 221 -5.04 -14.48 21.85
N VAL A 222 -4.10 -13.91 22.62
CA VAL A 222 -4.36 -12.79 23.53
C VAL A 222 -4.85 -11.57 22.76
N TYR A 223 -4.27 -11.34 21.59
CA TYR A 223 -4.69 -10.25 20.74
C TYR A 223 -6.08 -10.49 20.16
N SER A 224 -6.32 -11.64 19.54
CA SER A 224 -7.61 -11.97 18.94
C SER A 224 -8.74 -12.13 19.96
N SER A 225 -8.46 -12.55 21.20
CA SER A 225 -9.47 -12.66 22.26
C SER A 225 -10.05 -11.31 22.67
N SER A 226 -9.24 -10.24 22.63
CA SER A 226 -9.72 -8.88 22.88
C SER A 226 -10.73 -8.39 21.84
N TYR A 227 -10.87 -9.10 20.72
CA TYR A 227 -11.69 -8.69 19.59
C TYR A 227 -12.66 -9.72 19.09
N THR A 228 -12.60 -10.96 19.58
CA THR A 228 -13.63 -11.93 19.22
C THR A 228 -15.01 -11.42 19.60
N GLU A 229 -15.14 -10.65 20.68
CA GLU A 229 -16.42 -10.02 21.02
C GLU A 229 -16.75 -8.86 20.07
N ASP A 230 -15.81 -7.96 19.78
CA ASP A 230 -16.02 -6.86 18.80
C ASP A 230 -16.35 -7.38 17.39
N ILE A 231 -15.67 -8.44 16.95
CA ILE A 231 -15.89 -9.08 15.65
C ILE A 231 -17.21 -9.83 15.66
N LYS A 232 -17.56 -10.57 16.72
CA LYS A 232 -18.87 -11.23 16.84
C LYS A 232 -20.01 -10.22 16.92
N GLU A 233 -19.81 -9.10 17.61
CA GLU A 233 -20.77 -8.00 17.69
C GLU A 233 -20.95 -7.37 16.30
N TYR A 234 -19.85 -7.10 15.60
CA TYR A 234 -19.87 -6.62 14.22
C TYR A 234 -20.59 -7.58 13.26
N LEU A 235 -20.36 -8.89 13.40
CA LEU A 235 -21.03 -9.90 12.57
C LEU A 235 -22.52 -10.07 12.93
N LYS A 236 -22.92 -9.81 14.18
CA LYS A 236 -24.35 -9.81 14.59
C LYS A 236 -25.12 -8.64 13.99
N GLU A 237 -24.47 -7.49 13.73
CA GLU A 237 -25.12 -6.35 13.08
C GLU A 237 -25.32 -6.53 11.57
N LEU A 238 -24.63 -7.51 10.96
CA LEU A 238 -24.70 -7.79 9.52
C LEU A 238 -25.74 -8.87 9.14
N VAL A 239 -26.37 -9.52 10.12
CA VAL A 239 -27.42 -10.56 9.96
C VAL A 239 -28.78 -10.04 10.41
#